data_AF-H0FUD9-F1
#
_entry.id   AF-H0FUD9-F1
#
_cell.length_a   1.000
_cell.length_b   1.000
_cell.length_c   1.000
_cell.angle_alpha   90.00
_cell.angle_beta   90.00
_cell.angle_gamma   90.00
#
_symmetry.space_group_name_H-M   'P 1'
#
loop_
_entity.id
_entity.type
_entity.pdbx_description
1 polymer ?
#
loop_
_entity_poly.entity_id
_entity_poly.type
_entity_poly.pdbx_seq_one_letter_code
_entity_poly.pdbx_strand_id
1 'polypeptide(L)'
;MISPVVAAALCLKPRSMLTISQARRVDALKQSSPEFVSMRSLAMRFRGIFRSRDPGKLDSWIDDAVKSGLVAIARFARVLHRDLDAVYNAIELPWSNGQAEGQINRLKTIKRAMYGRAGPELLRARVLPLDQSRYHTK
;
A
#
# COMPACT_ATOMS: atom_id res chain seq x y z
N MET A 1 19.38 20.08 5.16
CA MET A 1 18.30 19.87 4.16
C MET A 1 17.62 18.53 4.42
N ILE A 2 16.29 18.46 4.47
CA ILE A 2 15.56 17.18 4.61
C ILE A 2 15.30 16.63 3.22
N SER A 3 15.75 15.40 2.93
CA SER A 3 15.49 14.75 1.64
C SER A 3 13.99 14.52 1.42
N PRO A 4 13.47 14.65 0.18
CA PRO A 4 12.07 14.35 -0.15
C PRO A 4 11.62 12.95 0.30
N VAL A 5 12.47 11.94 0.17
CA VAL A 5 12.16 10.56 0.61
C VAL A 5 11.97 10.48 2.11
N VAL A 6 12.83 11.18 2.87
CA VAL A 6 12.74 11.24 4.33
C VAL A 6 11.49 12.01 4.74
N ALA A 7 11.18 13.12 4.08
CA ALA A 7 9.96 13.89 4.34
C ALA A 7 8.69 13.05 4.10
N ALA A 8 8.64 12.29 2.99
CA ALA A 8 7.53 11.39 2.69
C ALA A 8 7.38 10.27 3.74
N ALA A 9 8.49 9.62 4.11
CA ALA A 9 8.47 8.59 5.16
C ALA A 9 7.98 9.15 6.50
N LEU A 10 8.46 10.34 6.89
CA LEU A 10 8.01 11.03 8.09
C LEU A 10 6.54 11.44 8.01
N CYS A 11 6.05 11.83 6.84
CA CYS A 11 4.65 12.19 6.59
C CYS A 11 3.69 11.03 6.90
N LEU A 12 4.08 9.79 6.59
CA LEU A 12 3.25 8.59 6.81
C LEU A 12 3.41 7.95 8.20
N LYS A 13 4.48 8.30 8.94
CA LYS A 13 4.81 7.66 10.21
C LYS A 13 4.05 8.30 11.40
N PRO A 14 3.29 7.54 12.21
CA PRO A 14 2.57 8.07 13.38
C PRO A 14 3.51 8.65 14.42
N ARG A 15 3.02 9.64 15.18
CA ARG A 15 3.81 10.30 16.23
C ARG A 15 4.39 9.34 17.27
N SER A 16 3.63 8.34 17.70
CA SER A 16 4.07 7.34 18.68
C SER A 16 5.25 6.47 18.20
N MET A 17 5.54 6.46 16.90
CA MET A 17 6.63 5.69 16.31
C MET A 17 7.84 6.57 15.94
N LEU A 18 7.76 7.89 16.13
CA LEU A 18 8.85 8.81 15.81
C LEU A 18 9.89 8.80 16.93
N THR A 19 11.17 8.79 16.55
CA THR A 19 12.24 9.17 17.47
C THR A 19 12.17 10.67 17.76
N ILE A 20 12.83 11.14 18.82
CA ILE A 20 12.90 12.57 19.17
C ILE A 20 13.42 13.40 17.99
N SER A 21 14.48 12.92 17.31
CA SER A 21 15.05 13.60 16.15
C SER A 21 14.09 13.64 14.96
N GLN A 22 13.33 12.56 14.72
CA GLN A 22 12.29 12.51 13.68
C GLN A 22 11.12 13.44 14.00
N ALA A 23 10.69 13.51 15.27
CA ALA A 23 9.64 14.41 15.71
C ALA A 23 10.02 15.88 15.46
N ARG A 24 11.24 16.29 15.83
CA ARG A 24 11.74 17.65 15.53
C ARG A 24 11.73 17.97 14.04
N ARG A 25 12.11 17.01 13.17
CA ARG A 25 12.06 17.18 11.71
C ARG A 25 10.63 17.33 11.21
N VAL A 26 9.68 16.55 11.75
CA VAL A 26 8.25 16.70 11.44
C VAL A 26 7.75 18.07 11.86
N ASP A 27 8.13 18.56 13.04
CA ASP A 27 7.69 19.87 13.52
C ASP A 27 8.27 21.01 12.70
N ALA A 28 9.55 20.93 12.31
CA ALA A 28 10.15 21.87 11.38
C ALA A 28 9.43 21.88 10.01
N LEU A 29 9.10 20.70 9.47
CA LEU A 29 8.34 20.59 8.20
C LEU A 29 6.93 21.18 8.32
N LYS A 30 6.25 20.99 9.46
CA LYS A 30 4.94 21.58 9.72
C LYS A 30 4.98 23.10 9.80
N GLN A 31 6.02 23.66 10.40
CA GLN A 31 6.21 25.11 10.48
C GLN A 31 6.54 25.73 9.11
N SER A 32 7.22 24.96 8.25
CA SER A 32 7.71 25.46 6.96
C SER A 32 6.71 25.34 5.80
N SER A 33 5.70 24.46 5.89
CA SER A 33 4.76 24.21 4.80
C SER A 33 3.36 23.82 5.29
N PRO A 34 2.33 24.64 5.01
CA PRO A 34 0.93 24.28 5.21
C PRO A 34 0.52 23.04 4.42
N GLU A 35 1.08 22.84 3.23
CA GLU A 35 0.82 21.67 2.39
C GLU A 35 1.26 20.39 3.08
N PHE A 36 2.42 20.40 3.75
CA PHE A 36 2.89 19.25 4.54
C PHE A 36 1.96 18.95 5.71
N VAL A 37 1.42 19.99 6.37
CA VAL A 37 0.43 19.82 7.46
C VAL A 37 -0.82 19.11 6.92
N SER A 38 -1.38 19.61 5.83
CA SER A 38 -2.57 19.04 5.18
C SER A 38 -2.33 17.61 4.69
N MET A 39 -1.22 17.37 4.01
CA MET A 39 -0.82 16.05 3.53
C MET A 39 -0.69 15.04 4.66
N ARG A 40 -0.02 15.42 5.75
CA ARG A 40 0.15 14.55 6.93
C ARG A 40 -1.17 14.30 7.63
N SER A 41 -2.04 15.30 7.73
CA SER A 41 -3.38 15.14 8.32
C SER A 41 -4.19 14.11 7.54
N LEU A 42 -4.26 14.25 6.21
CA LEU A 42 -4.96 13.31 5.33
C LEU A 42 -4.37 11.90 5.43
N ALA A 43 -3.04 11.76 5.40
CA ALA A 43 -2.38 10.47 5.54
C ALA A 43 -2.69 9.78 6.88
N MET A 44 -2.66 10.51 7.99
CA MET A 44 -2.95 9.95 9.32
C MET A 44 -4.42 9.53 9.45
N ARG A 45 -5.36 10.34 8.93
CA ARG A 45 -6.80 10.03 8.93
C ARG A 45 -7.09 8.78 8.10
N PHE A 46 -6.54 8.69 6.90
CA PHE A 46 -6.69 7.52 6.03
C PHE A 46 -6.18 6.24 6.70
N ARG A 47 -4.98 6.31 7.29
CA ARG A 47 -4.42 5.20 8.06
C ARG A 47 -5.30 4.81 9.26
N GLY A 48 -5.95 5.78 9.88
CA GLY A 48 -6.90 5.56 10.97
C GLY A 48 -8.07 4.70 10.53
N ILE A 49 -8.67 5.00 9.38
CA ILE A 49 -9.81 4.27 8.79
C ILE A 49 -9.48 2.79 8.59
N PHE A 50 -8.33 2.50 7.95
CA PHE A 50 -7.89 1.12 7.74
C PHE A 50 -7.54 0.38 9.04
N ARG A 51 -7.11 1.11 10.08
CA ARG A 51 -6.81 0.50 11.38
C ARG A 51 -8.04 0.25 12.23
N SER A 52 -9.08 1.08 12.12
CA SER A 52 -10.33 0.88 12.85
C SER A 52 -11.18 -0.23 12.21
N ARG A 53 -10.94 -0.59 10.95
CA ARG A 53 -11.82 -1.48 10.15
C ARG A 53 -13.26 -0.95 10.09
N ASP A 54 -13.40 0.37 10.17
CA ASP A 54 -14.66 1.09 10.13
C ASP A 54 -14.59 2.10 8.99
N PRO A 55 -15.37 1.90 7.91
CA PRO A 55 -15.32 2.75 6.75
C PRO A 55 -16.17 4.02 6.89
N GLY A 56 -16.86 4.25 8.01
CA GLY A 56 -17.79 5.38 8.18
C GLY A 56 -17.18 6.78 7.98
N LYS A 57 -15.85 6.89 7.92
CA LYS A 57 -15.13 8.14 7.63
C LYS A 57 -14.48 8.19 6.24
N LEU A 58 -14.67 7.16 5.41
CA LEU A 58 -14.03 7.04 4.10
C LEU A 58 -14.54 8.12 3.13
N ASP A 59 -15.84 8.28 2.98
CA ASP A 59 -16.43 9.23 2.03
C ASP A 59 -16.03 10.67 2.34
N SER A 60 -16.19 11.08 3.61
CA SER A 60 -15.73 12.40 4.05
C SER A 60 -14.23 12.61 3.86
N TRP A 61 -13.42 11.56 4.04
CA TRP A 61 -11.99 11.63 3.76
C TRP A 61 -11.70 11.79 2.26
N ILE A 62 -12.41 11.08 1.38
CA ILE A 62 -12.28 11.21 -0.07
C ILE A 62 -12.63 12.64 -0.50
N ASP A 63 -13.72 13.20 -0.01
CA ASP A 63 -14.14 14.58 -0.30
C ASP A 63 -13.09 15.60 0.12
N ASP A 64 -12.58 15.49 1.35
CA ASP A 64 -11.52 16.35 1.85
C ASP A 64 -10.24 16.22 1.02
N ALA A 65 -9.87 14.98 0.63
CA ALA A 65 -8.71 14.70 -0.18
C ALA A 65 -8.82 15.32 -1.58
N VAL A 66 -10.01 15.25 -2.21
CA VAL A 66 -10.28 15.89 -3.51
C VAL A 66 -10.23 17.42 -3.41
N LYS A 67 -10.76 17.99 -2.32
CA LYS A 67 -10.83 19.45 -2.08
C LYS A 67 -9.53 20.04 -1.50
N SER A 68 -8.57 19.21 -1.10
CA SER A 68 -7.35 19.63 -0.40
C SER A 68 -6.38 20.54 -1.17
N GLY A 69 -6.56 20.69 -2.49
CA GLY A 69 -5.60 21.39 -3.36
C GLY A 69 -4.30 20.61 -3.64
N LEU A 70 -4.10 19.46 -2.99
CA LEU A 70 -2.92 18.61 -3.17
C LEU A 70 -3.14 17.66 -4.35
N VAL A 71 -2.68 18.05 -5.54
CA VAL A 71 -2.93 17.35 -6.83
C VAL A 71 -2.71 15.84 -6.75
N ALA A 72 -1.62 15.38 -6.14
CA ALA A 72 -1.32 13.95 -6.01
C ALA A 72 -2.34 13.20 -5.13
N ILE A 73 -2.73 13.78 -3.99
CA ILE A 73 -3.74 13.20 -3.09
C ILE A 73 -5.13 13.24 -3.73
N ALA A 74 -5.49 14.35 -4.36
CA ALA A 74 -6.77 14.47 -5.06
C ALA A 74 -6.87 13.46 -6.23
N ARG A 75 -5.77 13.17 -6.93
CA ARG A 75 -5.74 12.12 -7.95
C ARG A 75 -5.93 10.74 -7.32
N PHE A 76 -5.24 10.45 -6.22
CA PHE A 76 -5.38 9.20 -5.48
C PHE A 76 -6.83 8.99 -5.00
N ALA A 77 -7.45 10.00 -4.40
CA ALA A 77 -8.83 9.94 -3.93
C ALA A 77 -9.84 9.66 -5.07
N ARG A 78 -9.65 10.27 -6.25
CA ARG A 78 -10.49 9.98 -7.43
C ARG A 78 -10.35 8.54 -7.93
N VAL A 79 -9.16 7.95 -7.80
CA VAL A 79 -8.96 6.53 -8.14
C VAL A 79 -9.68 5.64 -7.13
N LEU A 80 -9.53 5.91 -5.82
CA LEU A 80 -10.26 5.18 -4.79
C LEU A 80 -11.79 5.23 -5.00
N HIS A 81 -12.31 6.39 -5.39
CA HIS A 81 -13.74 6.57 -5.63
C HIS A 81 -14.27 5.72 -6.79
N ARG A 82 -13.44 5.38 -7.78
CA ARG A 82 -13.83 4.50 -8.90
C ARG A 82 -14.00 3.04 -8.47
N ASP A 83 -13.23 2.61 -7.47
CA ASP A 83 -13.19 1.23 -6.96
C ASP A 83 -13.71 1.16 -5.50
N LEU A 84 -14.73 1.97 -5.18
CA LEU A 84 -15.21 2.20 -3.81
C LEU A 84 -15.55 0.90 -3.07
N ASP A 85 -16.25 -0.02 -3.73
CA ASP A 85 -16.62 -1.33 -3.17
C ASP A 85 -15.38 -2.16 -2.78
N ALA A 86 -14.32 -2.11 -3.59
CA ALA A 86 -13.07 -2.80 -3.27
C ALA A 86 -12.37 -2.15 -2.06
N VAL A 87 -12.47 -0.83 -1.91
CA VAL A 87 -11.92 -0.10 -0.76
C VAL A 87 -12.69 -0.43 0.52
N TYR A 88 -14.03 -0.47 0.48
CA TYR A 88 -14.85 -0.92 1.62
C TYR A 88 -14.48 -2.33 2.04
N ASN A 89 -14.44 -3.27 1.09
CA ASN A 89 -14.03 -4.64 1.34
C ASN A 89 -12.63 -4.74 1.96
N ALA A 90 -11.68 -3.91 1.51
CA ALA A 90 -10.33 -3.87 2.06
C ALA A 90 -10.26 -3.33 3.51
N ILE A 91 -11.29 -2.59 3.96
CA ILE A 91 -11.39 -2.06 5.33
C ILE A 91 -12.12 -3.06 6.24
N GLU A 92 -13.24 -3.61 5.78
CA GLU A 92 -14.14 -4.44 6.58
C GLU A 92 -13.66 -5.89 6.69
N LEU A 93 -13.13 -6.45 5.61
CA LEU A 93 -12.77 -7.86 5.56
C LEU A 93 -11.37 -8.10 6.15
N PRO A 94 -11.14 -9.27 6.77
CA PRO A 94 -9.83 -9.64 7.30
C PRO A 94 -8.83 -10.07 6.21
N TRP A 95 -9.25 -10.11 4.94
CA TRP A 95 -8.45 -10.60 3.83
C TRP A 95 -7.42 -9.58 3.38
N SER A 96 -6.23 -10.06 3.01
CA SER A 96 -5.20 -9.21 2.40
C SER A 96 -4.70 -9.84 1.11
N ASN A 97 -4.36 -9.00 0.13
CA ASN A 97 -3.74 -9.45 -1.11
C ASN A 97 -2.29 -9.93 -0.92
N GLY A 98 -1.73 -9.84 0.29
CA GLY A 98 -0.32 -10.16 0.56
C GLY A 98 0.07 -11.60 0.21
N GLN A 99 -0.81 -12.58 0.41
CA GLN A 99 -0.55 -13.96 -0.01
C GLN A 99 -0.48 -14.09 -1.54
N ALA A 100 -1.46 -13.52 -2.25
CA ALA A 100 -1.50 -13.53 -3.71
C ALA A 100 -0.29 -12.79 -4.30
N GLU A 101 0.03 -11.59 -3.78
CA GLU A 101 1.20 -10.82 -4.16
C GLU A 101 2.51 -11.56 -3.90
N GLY A 102 2.61 -12.28 -2.78
CA GLY A 102 3.74 -13.13 -2.44
C GLY A 102 3.95 -14.24 -3.49
N GLN A 103 2.89 -14.94 -3.87
CA GLN A 103 2.96 -15.96 -4.91
C GLN A 103 3.31 -15.38 -6.29
N ILE A 104 2.72 -14.23 -6.63
CA ILE A 104 3.03 -13.51 -7.87
C ILE A 104 4.51 -13.09 -7.90
N ASN A 105 5.04 -12.59 -6.78
CA ASN A 105 6.46 -12.23 -6.68
C ASN A 105 7.36 -13.46 -6.81
N ARG A 106 7.04 -14.58 -6.14
CA ARG A 106 7.77 -15.85 -6.30
C ARG A 106 7.79 -16.29 -7.77
N LEU A 107 6.65 -16.25 -8.45
CA LEU A 107 6.54 -16.62 -9.86
C LEU A 107 7.35 -15.69 -10.76
N LYS A 108 7.27 -14.37 -10.54
CA LYS A 108 8.09 -13.37 -11.26
C LYS A 108 9.59 -13.60 -11.03
N THR A 109 10.01 -13.97 -9.82
CA THR A 109 11.41 -14.29 -9.51
C THR A 109 11.89 -15.52 -10.28
N ILE A 110 11.12 -16.61 -10.29
CA ILE A 110 11.45 -17.82 -11.07
C ILE A 110 11.58 -17.47 -12.56
N LYS A 111 10.63 -16.71 -13.11
CA LYS A 111 10.67 -16.29 -14.52
C LYS A 111 11.92 -15.44 -14.83
N ARG A 112 12.31 -14.52 -13.94
CA ARG A 112 13.53 -13.69 -14.09
C ARG A 112 14.81 -14.51 -14.00
N ALA A 113 14.88 -15.48 -13.08
CA ALA A 113 16.01 -16.41 -12.97
C ALA A 113 16.20 -17.27 -14.23
N MET A 114 15.15 -17.38 -15.06
CA MET A 114 15.17 -18.09 -16.35
C MET A 114 15.25 -17.14 -17.55
N TYR A 115 15.76 -15.92 -17.35
CA TYR A 115 15.92 -14.91 -18.39
C TYR A 115 14.62 -14.62 -19.17
N GLY A 116 13.46 -14.75 -18.51
CA GLY A 116 12.15 -14.51 -19.13
C GLY A 116 11.62 -15.67 -19.99
N ARG A 117 12.39 -16.74 -20.19
CA ARG A 117 12.08 -17.86 -21.10
C ARG A 117 11.12 -18.91 -20.53
N ALA A 118 10.66 -18.71 -19.30
CA ALA A 118 9.69 -19.61 -18.68
C ALA A 118 8.26 -19.31 -19.15
N GLY A 119 7.78 -20.13 -20.10
CA GLY A 119 6.38 -20.21 -20.47
C GLY A 119 5.51 -20.89 -19.39
N PRO A 120 4.17 -20.90 -19.56
CA PRO A 120 3.23 -21.43 -18.57
C PRO A 120 3.54 -22.86 -18.09
N GLU A 121 3.90 -23.76 -19.01
CA GLU A 121 4.20 -25.16 -18.74
C GLU A 121 5.46 -25.30 -17.90
N LEU A 122 6.50 -24.52 -18.22
CA LEU A 122 7.77 -24.53 -17.51
C LEU A 122 7.67 -23.90 -16.12
N LEU A 123 6.85 -22.86 -15.98
CA LEU A 123 6.50 -22.30 -14.67
C LEU A 123 5.72 -23.31 -13.84
N ARG A 124 4.73 -24.00 -14.44
CA ARG A 124 3.95 -25.05 -13.77
C ARG A 124 4.85 -26.16 -13.22
N ALA A 125 5.78 -26.66 -14.05
CA ALA A 125 6.74 -27.70 -13.66
C ALA A 125 7.67 -27.29 -12.51
N ARG A 126 7.99 -26.00 -12.36
CA ARG A 126 8.85 -25.49 -11.28
C ARG A 126 8.11 -25.07 -10.02
N VAL A 127 6.84 -24.71 -10.14
CA VAL A 127 6.07 -24.09 -9.06
C VAL A 127 5.17 -25.11 -8.36
N LEU A 128 4.55 -26.02 -9.12
CA LEU A 128 3.64 -27.02 -8.56
C LEU A 128 4.40 -28.25 -8.06
N PRO A 129 3.93 -28.89 -6.99
CA PRO A 129 4.42 -30.20 -6.58
C PRO A 129 4.26 -31.20 -7.73
N LEU A 130 5.25 -32.08 -7.89
CA LEU A 130 5.12 -33.23 -8.77
C LEU A 130 4.06 -34.16 -8.18
N ASP A 131 3.04 -34.47 -8.98
CA ASP A 131 2.01 -35.43 -8.62
C ASP A 131 2.61 -36.84 -8.62
N GLN A 132 3.03 -37.30 -7.42
CA GLN A 132 3.65 -38.62 -7.23
C GLN A 132 2.69 -39.78 -7.55
N SER A 133 1.37 -39.54 -7.56
CA SER A 133 0.37 -40.56 -7.89
C SER A 133 0.42 -41.01 -9.35
N ARG A 134 0.98 -40.18 -10.26
CA ARG A 134 1.13 -40.51 -11.68
C ARG A 134 2.32 -41.42 -11.99
N TYR A 135 3.18 -41.69 -11.02
CA TYR A 135 4.39 -42.51 -11.18
C TYR A 135 4.32 -43.85 -10.44
N HIS A 136 3.28 -44.07 -9.62
CA HIS A 136 3.01 -45.34 -8.95
C HIS A 136 1.88 -46.12 -9.65
N THR A 137 2.08 -46.40 -10.94
CA THR A 137 1.37 -47.49 -11.63
C THR A 137 2.41 -48.39 -12.27
N LYS A 138 2.94 -49.31 -11.47
CA LYS A 138 3.57 -50.55 -11.91
C LYS A 138 3.23 -51.63 -10.89
#